data_AF-A0A1A8QN69-F1
#
_entry.id   AF-A0A1A8QN69-F1
#
_cell.length_a   1.000
_cell.length_b   1.000
_cell.length_c   1.000
_cell.angle_alpha   90.00
_cell.angle_beta   90.00
_cell.angle_gamma   90.00
#
_symmetry.space_group_name_H-M   'P 1'
#
loop_
_entity.id
_entity.type
_entity.pdbx_description
1 polymer ?
#
loop_
_entity_poly.entity_id
_entity_poly.type
_entity_poly.pdbx_seq_one_letter_code
_entity_poly.pdbx_strand_id
1 'polypeptide(L)'
;ELVTPDSPAVPGPGTVQYLLSLAQLALSASVELPDLWQSAQQVNGLLEHLLQSPHYEVREAAAESFLRSLKEEKDDVKQKPQWLEKINVSNLTSMALHEKHPQCLAKVLQVLCVLSSSGELQWTNGGKILSQQEVLLHLLTVAQNSVHSVELLAAALTLVSQLLVEMVNSDPQAATACLTPWGKLLCLCCGEEQPAQVKIIVAKVLVTCASALMMSPCLPLGLPATVSLWRSLFALLQDEDQEVRDAASDFTCAVPAHLISTEGRGMS
;
A
#
# COMPACT_ATOMS: atom_id res chain seq x y z
N GLU A 1 -12.70 -40.85 4.93
CA GLU A 1 -14.11 -40.47 5.13
C GLU A 1 -14.30 -39.06 4.57
N LEU A 2 -15.25 -38.90 3.66
CA LEU A 2 -15.56 -37.62 3.03
C LEU A 2 -16.35 -36.76 4.01
N VAL A 3 -15.83 -35.57 4.30
CA VAL A 3 -16.49 -34.57 5.16
C VAL A 3 -17.70 -34.01 4.43
N THR A 4 -18.89 -34.16 5.01
CA THR A 4 -20.16 -33.56 4.58
C THR A 4 -20.17 -32.04 4.84
N PRO A 5 -20.86 -31.22 4.02
CA PRO A 5 -20.67 -29.77 3.99
C PRO A 5 -21.37 -28.97 5.11
N ASP A 6 -22.27 -29.58 5.90
CA ASP A 6 -23.26 -28.83 6.70
C ASP A 6 -23.21 -29.07 8.21
N SER A 7 -22.02 -29.31 8.79
CA SER A 7 -21.86 -29.25 10.24
C SER A 7 -20.86 -28.15 10.61
N PRO A 8 -21.18 -27.23 11.54
CA PRO A 8 -20.18 -26.32 12.08
C PRO A 8 -19.21 -27.17 12.90
N ALA A 9 -18.16 -27.65 12.23
CA ALA A 9 -17.09 -28.38 12.87
C ALA A 9 -16.50 -27.46 13.93
N VAL A 10 -16.74 -27.77 15.20
CA VAL A 10 -16.10 -27.09 16.31
C VAL A 10 -14.60 -27.22 16.06
N PRO A 11 -13.86 -26.10 15.88
CA PRO A 11 -12.45 -26.20 15.52
C PRO A 11 -11.70 -26.87 16.66
N GLY A 12 -11.25 -28.10 16.42
CA GLY A 12 -10.37 -28.81 17.33
C GLY A 12 -9.03 -28.08 17.47
N PRO A 13 -8.28 -28.34 18.56
CA PRO A 13 -6.92 -27.82 18.70
C PRO A 13 -6.08 -28.27 17.49
N GLY A 14 -5.39 -27.31 16.86
CA GLY A 14 -4.53 -27.56 15.70
C GLY A 14 -5.18 -27.37 14.32
N THR A 15 -6.50 -27.15 14.23
CA THR A 15 -7.18 -26.94 12.93
C THR A 15 -6.60 -25.75 12.16
N VAL A 16 -6.35 -24.62 12.84
CA VAL A 16 -5.77 -23.43 12.19
C VAL A 16 -4.36 -23.72 11.67
N GLN A 17 -3.53 -24.41 12.45
CA GLN A 17 -2.17 -24.78 12.04
C GLN A 17 -2.18 -25.74 10.84
N TYR A 18 -3.11 -26.70 10.82
CA TYR A 18 -3.31 -27.60 9.69
C TYR A 18 -3.71 -26.83 8.43
N LEU A 19 -4.71 -25.95 8.53
CA LEU A 19 -5.16 -25.11 7.42
C LEU A 19 -4.05 -24.18 6.91
N LEU A 20 -3.26 -23.61 7.82
CA LEU A 20 -2.11 -22.77 7.45
C LEU A 20 -1.04 -23.59 6.71
N SER A 21 -0.76 -24.82 7.16
CA SER A 21 0.20 -25.70 6.50
C SER A 21 -0.27 -26.10 5.10
N LEU A 22 -1.57 -26.37 4.93
CA LEU A 22 -2.16 -26.62 3.60
C LEU A 22 -2.11 -25.37 2.72
N ALA A 23 -2.42 -24.20 3.27
CA ALA A 23 -2.36 -22.93 2.54
C ALA A 23 -0.94 -22.64 2.06
N GLN A 24 0.08 -22.84 2.90
CA GLN A 24 1.47 -22.68 2.51
C GLN A 24 1.86 -23.61 1.36
N LEU A 25 1.49 -24.90 1.44
CA LEU A 25 1.75 -25.85 0.36
C LEU A 25 1.05 -25.44 -0.95
N ALA A 26 -0.22 -25.02 -0.85
CA ALA A 26 -0.99 -24.52 -1.97
C ALA A 26 -0.35 -23.28 -2.61
N LEU A 27 0.13 -22.35 -1.79
CA LEU A 27 0.78 -21.12 -2.24
C LEU A 27 2.11 -21.40 -2.91
N SER A 28 2.97 -22.26 -2.35
CA SER A 28 4.22 -22.67 -3.00
C SER A 28 3.95 -23.33 -4.36
N ALA A 29 2.97 -24.22 -4.46
CA ALA A 29 2.61 -24.83 -5.74
C ALA A 29 2.01 -23.83 -6.74
N SER A 30 1.32 -22.79 -6.29
CA SER A 30 0.55 -21.88 -7.15
C SER A 30 1.30 -20.62 -7.58
N VAL A 31 2.14 -20.10 -6.69
CA VAL A 31 2.84 -18.83 -6.83
C VAL A 31 4.30 -19.09 -7.21
N GLU A 32 4.97 -20.03 -6.54
CA GLU A 32 6.40 -20.30 -6.73
C GLU A 32 6.65 -21.30 -7.87
N LEU A 33 5.77 -22.31 -8.03
CA LEU A 33 5.91 -23.39 -9.02
C LEU A 33 4.64 -23.56 -9.90
N PRO A 34 4.21 -22.51 -10.64
CA PRO A 34 2.94 -22.52 -11.37
C PRO A 34 2.82 -23.63 -12.44
N ASP A 35 3.95 -24.15 -12.93
CA ASP A 35 4.02 -25.23 -13.93
C ASP A 35 3.48 -26.58 -13.42
N LEU A 36 3.31 -26.73 -12.10
CA LEU A 36 2.73 -27.93 -11.49
C LEU A 36 1.22 -28.05 -11.76
N TRP A 37 0.55 -26.96 -12.15
CA TRP A 37 -0.88 -26.94 -12.36
C TRP A 37 -1.26 -27.18 -13.83
N GLN A 38 -2.24 -28.04 -14.04
CA GLN A 38 -2.76 -28.35 -15.37
C GLN A 38 -3.67 -27.25 -15.94
N SER A 39 -4.21 -26.38 -15.09
CA SER A 39 -5.09 -25.30 -15.51
C SER A 39 -4.96 -24.04 -14.65
N ALA A 40 -4.96 -22.87 -15.30
CA ALA A 40 -4.95 -21.59 -14.60
C ALA A 40 -6.21 -21.39 -13.76
N GLN A 41 -7.38 -21.84 -14.23
CA GLN A 41 -8.64 -21.70 -13.49
C GLN A 41 -8.62 -22.37 -12.11
N GLN A 42 -7.97 -23.54 -11.97
CA GLN A 42 -7.83 -24.21 -10.67
C GLN A 42 -6.94 -23.40 -9.72
N VAL A 43 -5.86 -22.82 -10.23
CA VAL A 43 -4.99 -21.93 -9.46
C VAL A 43 -5.77 -20.71 -9.01
N ASN A 44 -6.49 -20.05 -9.92
CA ASN A 44 -7.30 -18.87 -9.59
C ASN A 44 -8.30 -19.21 -8.48
N GLY A 45 -9.09 -20.27 -8.68
CA GLY A 45 -10.07 -20.71 -7.69
C GLY A 45 -9.42 -20.96 -6.33
N LEU A 46 -8.29 -21.65 -6.28
CA LEU A 46 -7.58 -21.91 -5.03
C LEU A 46 -7.11 -20.62 -4.34
N LEU A 47 -6.47 -19.72 -5.09
CA LEU A 47 -5.99 -18.43 -4.55
C LEU A 47 -7.16 -17.56 -4.05
N GLU A 48 -8.30 -17.57 -4.75
CA GLU A 48 -9.52 -16.90 -4.31
C GLU A 48 -10.06 -17.50 -2.99
N HIS A 49 -10.09 -18.83 -2.87
CA HIS A 49 -10.52 -19.50 -1.63
C HIS A 49 -9.60 -19.19 -0.45
N LEU A 50 -8.29 -19.06 -0.69
CA LEU A 50 -7.35 -18.67 0.37
C LEU A 50 -7.62 -17.24 0.87
N LEU A 51 -7.86 -16.30 -0.04
CA LEU A 51 -8.22 -14.91 0.29
C LEU A 51 -9.61 -14.79 0.95
N GLN A 52 -10.53 -15.72 0.68
CA GLN A 52 -11.87 -15.75 1.27
C GLN A 52 -11.98 -16.64 2.52
N SER A 53 -10.88 -17.28 2.93
CA SER A 53 -10.84 -18.14 4.12
C SER A 53 -11.41 -17.42 5.34
N PRO A 54 -12.16 -18.07 6.24
CA PRO A 54 -12.65 -17.44 7.47
C PRO A 54 -11.52 -17.09 8.45
N HIS A 55 -10.35 -17.75 8.33
CA HIS A 55 -9.18 -17.57 9.20
C HIS A 55 -8.26 -16.49 8.64
N TYR A 56 -8.01 -15.43 9.42
CA TYR A 56 -7.17 -14.32 8.97
C TYR A 56 -5.73 -14.76 8.73
N GLU A 57 -5.23 -15.78 9.44
CA GLU A 57 -3.88 -16.32 9.31
C GLU A 57 -3.64 -16.89 7.91
N VAL A 58 -4.68 -17.52 7.33
CA VAL A 58 -4.64 -18.06 5.97
C VAL A 58 -4.68 -16.93 4.95
N ARG A 59 -5.56 -15.93 5.16
CA ARG A 59 -5.67 -14.76 4.28
C ARG A 59 -4.37 -13.94 4.28
N GLU A 60 -3.77 -13.76 5.44
CA GLU A 60 -2.50 -13.07 5.63
C GLU A 60 -1.36 -13.82 4.94
N ALA A 61 -1.24 -15.13 5.14
CA ALA A 61 -0.20 -15.94 4.49
C ALA A 61 -0.32 -15.89 2.95
N ALA A 62 -1.54 -15.86 2.43
CA ALA A 62 -1.78 -15.66 1.00
C ALA A 62 -1.30 -14.28 0.53
N ALA A 63 -1.72 -13.20 1.20
CA ALA A 63 -1.30 -11.85 0.88
C ALA A 63 0.23 -11.66 1.00
N GLU A 64 0.87 -12.27 1.99
CA GLU A 64 2.31 -12.24 2.16
C GLU A 64 3.05 -12.98 1.03
N SER A 65 2.54 -14.15 0.61
CA SER A 65 3.10 -14.88 -0.53
C SER A 65 3.03 -14.07 -1.82
N PHE A 66 1.89 -13.41 -2.06
CA PHE A 66 1.71 -12.49 -3.19
C PHE A 66 2.69 -11.33 -3.13
N LEU A 67 2.85 -10.72 -1.96
CA LEU A 67 3.78 -9.61 -1.77
C LEU A 67 5.24 -10.03 -2.02
N ARG A 68 5.63 -11.23 -1.57
CA ARG A 68 6.98 -11.76 -1.78
C ARG A 68 7.26 -11.95 -3.26
N SER A 69 6.36 -12.63 -3.98
CA SER A 69 6.48 -12.85 -5.42
C SER A 69 6.52 -11.54 -6.22
N LEU A 70 5.74 -10.53 -5.83
CA LEU A 70 5.78 -9.19 -6.42
C LEU A 70 7.09 -8.43 -6.19
N LYS A 71 7.80 -8.72 -5.10
CA LYS A 71 9.07 -8.05 -4.76
C LYS A 71 10.26 -8.69 -5.45
N GLU A 72 10.31 -10.02 -5.51
CA GLU A 72 11.37 -10.78 -6.19
C GLU A 72 11.48 -10.41 -7.68
N GLU A 73 10.37 -10.02 -8.31
CA GLU A 73 10.35 -9.60 -9.72
C GLU A 73 10.89 -8.18 -9.97
N LYS A 74 10.90 -7.28 -8.97
CA LYS A 74 11.51 -5.95 -9.17
C LYS A 74 13.00 -6.05 -9.51
N ASP A 75 13.64 -7.16 -9.13
CA ASP A 75 15.05 -7.44 -9.43
C ASP A 75 15.24 -8.17 -10.78
N ASP A 76 14.19 -8.78 -11.37
CA ASP A 76 14.23 -9.48 -12.66
C ASP A 76 13.25 -8.87 -13.68
N VAL A 77 13.76 -7.95 -14.50
CA VAL A 77 13.04 -6.99 -15.38
C VAL A 77 12.07 -7.62 -16.42
N LYS A 78 11.91 -8.95 -16.49
CA LYS A 78 11.37 -9.60 -17.69
C LYS A 78 10.01 -10.29 -17.61
N GLN A 79 9.34 -10.44 -16.47
CA GLN A 79 8.04 -11.13 -16.50
C GLN A 79 7.12 -10.85 -15.31
N LYS A 80 6.00 -10.16 -15.58
CA LYS A 80 4.85 -10.03 -14.66
C LYS A 80 4.49 -11.42 -14.12
N PRO A 81 4.25 -11.60 -12.81
CA PRO A 81 4.02 -12.91 -12.25
C PRO A 81 2.77 -13.44 -12.93
N GLN A 82 2.86 -14.64 -13.48
CA GLN A 82 1.71 -15.23 -14.18
C GLN A 82 0.49 -15.32 -13.27
N TRP A 83 0.67 -15.34 -11.94
CA TRP A 83 -0.44 -15.31 -11.00
C TRP A 83 -1.15 -13.95 -10.90
N LEU A 84 -0.53 -12.83 -11.31
CA LEU A 84 -1.21 -11.53 -11.33
C LEU A 84 -2.30 -11.45 -12.39
N GLU A 85 -2.15 -12.16 -13.52
CA GLU A 85 -3.24 -12.32 -14.49
C GLU A 85 -4.35 -13.25 -13.95
N LYS A 86 -4.00 -14.04 -12.93
CA LYS A 86 -4.82 -15.11 -12.35
C LYS A 86 -5.60 -14.66 -11.12
N ILE A 87 -5.09 -13.68 -10.36
CA ILE A 87 -5.77 -13.15 -9.18
C ILE A 87 -6.73 -12.05 -9.55
N ASN A 88 -7.94 -12.21 -9.04
CA ASN A 88 -8.96 -11.19 -9.12
C ASN A 88 -8.65 -10.06 -8.14
N VAL A 89 -8.11 -8.94 -8.65
CA VAL A 89 -7.83 -7.71 -7.89
C VAL A 89 -9.07 -7.24 -7.10
N SER A 90 -10.28 -7.55 -7.57
CA SER A 90 -11.52 -7.23 -6.83
C SER A 90 -11.54 -7.84 -5.43
N ASN A 91 -11.01 -9.05 -5.22
CA ASN A 91 -10.94 -9.67 -3.90
C ASN A 91 -10.03 -8.88 -2.96
N LEU A 92 -8.85 -8.45 -3.45
CA LEU A 92 -7.93 -7.63 -2.67
C LEU A 92 -8.53 -6.25 -2.34
N THR A 93 -9.18 -5.59 -3.31
CA THR A 93 -9.85 -4.30 -3.06
C THR A 93 -11.02 -4.43 -2.11
N SER A 94 -11.78 -5.53 -2.17
CA SER A 94 -12.85 -5.81 -1.22
C SER A 94 -12.30 -6.09 0.18
N MET A 95 -11.20 -6.87 0.28
CA MET A 95 -10.54 -7.11 1.58
C MET A 95 -9.99 -5.83 2.20
N ALA A 96 -9.44 -4.91 1.40
CA ALA A 96 -8.96 -3.62 1.90
C ALA A 96 -10.07 -2.77 2.55
N LEU A 97 -11.34 -3.03 2.23
CA LEU A 97 -12.50 -2.32 2.78
C LEU A 97 -13.13 -3.02 4.00
N HIS A 98 -12.91 -4.34 4.15
CA HIS A 98 -13.67 -5.17 5.08
C HIS A 98 -12.83 -6.00 6.04
N GLU A 99 -11.54 -6.19 5.78
CA GLU A 99 -10.65 -6.94 6.67
C GLU A 99 -10.55 -6.26 8.03
N LYS A 100 -10.82 -7.02 9.08
CA LYS A 100 -10.87 -6.54 10.46
C LYS A 100 -9.56 -6.80 11.19
N HIS A 101 -8.79 -7.79 10.74
CA HIS A 101 -7.52 -8.13 11.36
C HIS A 101 -6.42 -7.18 10.85
N PRO A 102 -5.78 -6.38 11.73
CA PRO A 102 -4.88 -5.31 11.30
C PRO A 102 -3.64 -5.82 10.55
N GLN A 103 -3.09 -6.96 10.95
CA GLN A 103 -1.92 -7.55 10.31
C GLN A 103 -2.24 -8.07 8.90
N CYS A 104 -3.40 -8.72 8.73
CA CYS A 104 -3.86 -9.18 7.42
C CYS A 104 -4.15 -7.98 6.51
N LEU A 105 -4.84 -6.96 7.03
CA LEU A 105 -5.12 -5.73 6.30
C LEU A 105 -3.82 -5.06 5.85
N ALA A 106 -2.81 -4.99 6.71
CA ALA A 106 -1.51 -4.42 6.35
C ALA A 106 -0.88 -5.13 5.14
N LYS A 107 -0.87 -6.48 5.12
CA LYS A 107 -0.37 -7.26 3.97
C LYS A 107 -1.18 -6.98 2.70
N VAL A 108 -2.50 -6.96 2.79
CA VAL A 108 -3.39 -6.65 1.65
C VAL A 108 -3.08 -5.26 1.09
N LEU A 109 -2.96 -4.24 1.94
CA LEU A 109 -2.63 -2.89 1.52
C LEU A 109 -1.22 -2.80 0.91
N GLN A 110 -0.24 -3.54 1.42
CA GLN A 110 1.11 -3.62 0.84
C GLN A 110 1.08 -4.22 -0.58
N VAL A 111 0.30 -5.29 -0.80
CA VAL A 111 0.11 -5.85 -2.15
C VAL A 111 -0.50 -4.79 -3.07
N LEU A 112 -1.56 -4.10 -2.62
CA LEU A 112 -2.21 -3.04 -3.40
C LEU A 112 -1.29 -1.85 -3.69
N CYS A 113 -0.35 -1.50 -2.79
CA CYS A 113 0.65 -0.46 -3.07
C CYS A 113 1.52 -0.83 -4.27
N VAL A 114 1.95 -2.09 -4.36
CA VAL A 114 2.77 -2.55 -5.48
C VAL A 114 1.96 -2.56 -6.78
N LEU A 115 0.71 -3.05 -6.72
CA LEU A 115 -0.18 -3.08 -7.89
C LEU A 115 -0.53 -1.68 -8.38
N SER A 116 -0.87 -0.75 -7.49
CA SER A 116 -1.17 0.65 -7.82
C SER A 116 0.01 1.36 -8.49
N SER A 117 1.24 0.97 -8.16
CA SER A 117 2.44 1.53 -8.82
C SER A 117 2.61 1.03 -10.27
N SER A 118 1.96 -0.09 -10.62
CA SER A 118 2.04 -0.71 -11.95
C SER A 118 0.85 -0.38 -12.88
N GLY A 119 -0.21 0.23 -12.35
CA GLY A 119 -1.40 0.61 -13.10
C GLY A 119 -2.57 1.00 -12.20
N GLU A 120 -3.64 1.51 -12.81
CA GLU A 120 -4.87 1.94 -12.13
C GLU A 120 -5.61 0.75 -11.52
N LEU A 121 -6.07 0.91 -10.28
CA LEU A 121 -6.82 -0.11 -9.54
C LEU A 121 -8.33 0.13 -9.68
N GLN A 122 -9.06 -0.89 -10.13
CA GLN A 122 -10.53 -0.87 -10.07
C GLN A 122 -11.03 -1.31 -8.69
N TRP A 123 -11.52 -0.35 -7.93
CA TRP A 123 -12.04 -0.58 -6.58
C TRP A 123 -13.48 -1.07 -6.62
N THR A 124 -13.73 -2.23 -6.01
CA THR A 124 -15.06 -2.83 -5.98
C THR A 124 -15.43 -3.30 -4.59
N ASN A 125 -16.73 -3.23 -4.28
CA ASN A 125 -17.31 -3.75 -3.05
C ASN A 125 -18.63 -4.46 -3.38
N GLY A 126 -18.66 -5.79 -3.26
CA GLY A 126 -19.86 -6.58 -3.55
C GLY A 126 -20.39 -6.39 -4.98
N GLY A 127 -19.51 -6.21 -5.96
CA GLY A 127 -19.86 -5.97 -7.37
C GLY A 127 -20.17 -4.51 -7.72
N LYS A 128 -20.26 -3.61 -6.73
CA LYS A 128 -20.38 -2.16 -6.97
C LYS A 128 -18.98 -1.56 -7.16
N ILE A 129 -18.78 -0.82 -8.25
CA ILE A 129 -17.57 0.00 -8.46
C ILE A 129 -17.65 1.23 -7.56
N LEU A 130 -16.56 1.51 -6.83
CA LEU A 130 -16.45 2.66 -5.95
C LEU A 130 -15.73 3.81 -6.63
N SER A 131 -16.08 5.04 -6.24
CA SER A 131 -15.29 6.20 -6.64
C SER A 131 -13.96 6.22 -5.88
N GLN A 132 -12.91 6.73 -6.53
CA GLN A 132 -11.58 6.86 -5.90
C GLN A 132 -11.63 7.77 -4.67
N GLN A 133 -12.55 8.73 -4.61
CA GLN A 133 -12.75 9.60 -3.43
C GLN A 133 -13.29 8.81 -2.23
N GLU A 134 -14.30 7.96 -2.42
CA GLU A 134 -14.83 7.09 -1.36
C GLU A 134 -13.74 6.18 -0.79
N VAL A 135 -12.92 5.61 -1.67
CA VAL A 135 -11.79 4.74 -1.30
C VAL A 135 -10.74 5.51 -0.51
N LEU A 136 -10.33 6.70 -0.98
CA LEU A 136 -9.34 7.52 -0.29
C LEU A 136 -9.80 7.92 1.11
N LEU A 137 -11.07 8.33 1.27
CA LEU A 137 -11.62 8.68 2.58
C LEU A 137 -11.65 7.47 3.53
N HIS A 138 -11.98 6.29 3.02
CA HIS A 138 -11.93 5.06 3.80
C HIS A 138 -10.50 4.73 4.25
N LEU A 139 -9.54 4.69 3.32
CA LEU A 139 -8.15 4.37 3.63
C LEU A 139 -7.47 5.43 4.52
N LEU A 140 -7.84 6.70 4.37
CA LEU A 140 -7.43 7.76 5.30
C LEU A 140 -7.92 7.48 6.72
N THR A 141 -9.18 7.04 6.85
CA THR A 141 -9.74 6.64 8.15
C THR A 141 -8.99 5.45 8.74
N VAL A 142 -8.63 4.46 7.91
CA VAL A 142 -7.78 3.33 8.32
C VAL A 142 -6.43 3.85 8.84
N ALA A 143 -5.73 4.70 8.08
CA ALA A 143 -4.44 5.25 8.48
C ALA A 143 -4.52 6.04 9.79
N GLN A 144 -5.54 6.90 9.95
CA GLN A 144 -5.78 7.68 11.17
C GLN A 144 -6.00 6.80 12.41
N ASN A 145 -6.65 5.65 12.23
CA ASN A 145 -6.92 4.71 13.32
C ASN A 145 -5.79 3.71 13.57
N SER A 146 -4.72 3.75 12.78
CA SER A 146 -3.64 2.75 12.79
C SER A 146 -2.35 3.25 13.44
N VAL A 147 -2.38 4.37 14.17
CA VAL A 147 -1.18 5.00 14.78
C VAL A 147 -0.39 4.02 15.69
N HIS A 148 -1.07 3.03 16.26
CA HIS A 148 -0.44 2.01 17.12
C HIS A 148 0.14 0.80 16.36
N SER A 149 -0.10 0.69 15.06
CA SER A 149 0.42 -0.39 14.21
C SER A 149 1.26 0.22 13.09
N VAL A 150 2.58 0.24 13.29
CA VAL A 150 3.54 0.85 12.34
C VAL A 150 3.37 0.25 10.95
N GLU A 151 3.20 -1.07 10.84
CA GLU A 151 3.08 -1.75 9.55
C GLU A 151 1.78 -1.38 8.81
N LEU A 152 0.64 -1.35 9.51
CA LEU A 152 -0.63 -0.97 8.91
C LEU A 152 -0.65 0.52 8.55
N LEU A 153 -0.13 1.38 9.42
CA LEU A 153 0.02 2.81 9.14
C LEU A 153 0.89 3.02 7.89
N ALA A 154 2.02 2.32 7.78
CA ALA A 154 2.90 2.40 6.62
C ALA A 154 2.18 2.04 5.32
N ALA A 155 1.49 0.89 5.32
CA ALA A 155 0.79 0.39 4.16
C ALA A 155 -0.36 1.32 3.75
N ALA A 156 -1.17 1.76 4.72
CA ALA A 156 -2.29 2.65 4.47
C ALA A 156 -1.83 4.03 3.99
N LEU A 157 -0.86 4.66 4.66
CA LEU A 157 -0.32 5.96 4.23
C LEU A 157 0.29 5.90 2.84
N THR A 158 1.06 4.85 2.54
CA THR A 158 1.67 4.68 1.22
C THR A 158 0.60 4.58 0.13
N LEU A 159 -0.40 3.71 0.30
CA LEU A 159 -1.46 3.53 -0.70
C LEU A 159 -2.31 4.78 -0.88
N VAL A 160 -2.73 5.42 0.22
CA VAL A 160 -3.47 6.69 0.18
C VAL A 160 -2.69 7.73 -0.61
N SER A 161 -1.39 7.83 -0.37
CA SER A 161 -0.55 8.86 -0.99
C SER A 161 -0.35 8.61 -2.49
N GLN A 162 -0.21 7.35 -2.91
CA GLN A 162 -0.16 6.97 -4.32
C GLN A 162 -1.47 7.31 -5.05
N LEU A 163 -2.61 6.87 -4.50
CA LEU A 163 -3.93 7.14 -5.07
C LEU A 163 -4.27 8.64 -5.07
N LEU A 164 -3.82 9.39 -4.06
CA LEU A 164 -4.04 10.83 -3.98
C LEU A 164 -3.26 11.57 -5.07
N VAL A 165 -2.01 11.17 -5.34
CA VAL A 165 -1.21 11.74 -6.43
C VAL A 165 -1.87 11.45 -7.78
N GLU A 166 -2.33 10.22 -8.00
CA GLU A 166 -3.08 9.83 -9.20
C GLU A 166 -4.33 10.68 -9.38
N MET A 167 -5.14 10.85 -8.32
CA MET A 167 -6.34 11.67 -8.35
C MET A 167 -6.03 13.14 -8.60
N VAL A 168 -4.99 13.71 -7.97
CA VAL A 168 -4.61 15.12 -8.19
C VAL A 168 -4.18 15.35 -9.64
N ASN A 169 -3.53 14.37 -10.27
CA ASN A 169 -3.13 14.48 -11.67
C ASN A 169 -4.32 14.38 -12.64
N SER A 170 -5.34 13.59 -12.31
CA SER A 170 -6.49 13.32 -13.17
C SER A 170 -7.69 14.27 -12.95
N ASP A 171 -8.05 14.51 -11.68
CA ASP A 171 -9.13 15.40 -11.24
C ASP A 171 -8.75 16.13 -9.93
N PRO A 172 -8.05 17.27 -10.01
CA PRO A 172 -7.65 18.05 -8.84
C PRO A 172 -8.82 18.50 -7.95
N GLN A 173 -10.02 18.70 -8.51
CA GLN A 173 -11.17 19.19 -7.75
C GLN A 173 -11.74 18.08 -6.85
N ALA A 174 -11.81 16.85 -7.36
CA ALA A 174 -12.22 15.68 -6.57
C ALA A 174 -11.26 15.39 -5.39
N ALA A 175 -9.96 15.66 -5.56
CA ALA A 175 -8.94 15.42 -4.54
C ALA A 175 -9.03 16.35 -3.32
N THR A 176 -9.67 17.52 -3.46
CA THR A 176 -9.71 18.57 -2.42
C THR A 176 -10.20 18.06 -1.06
N ALA A 177 -11.20 17.17 -1.06
CA ALA A 177 -11.76 16.59 0.15
C ALA A 177 -10.77 15.70 0.92
N CYS A 178 -9.80 15.10 0.23
CA CYS A 178 -8.83 14.16 0.81
C CYS A 178 -7.50 14.82 1.16
N LEU A 179 -7.14 15.89 0.45
CA LEU A 179 -5.87 16.61 0.60
C LEU A 179 -5.65 17.19 2.00
N THR A 180 -6.67 17.82 2.58
CA THR A 180 -6.55 18.43 3.91
C THR A 180 -6.41 17.39 5.03
N PRO A 181 -7.27 16.35 5.13
CA PRO A 181 -7.09 15.28 6.10
C PRO A 181 -5.76 14.54 5.96
N TRP A 182 -5.32 14.27 4.73
CA TRP A 182 -4.03 13.64 4.45
C TRP A 182 -2.85 14.49 4.96
N GLY A 183 -2.81 15.78 4.61
CA GLY A 183 -1.73 16.67 5.02
C GLY A 183 -1.65 16.83 6.55
N LYS A 184 -2.80 16.90 7.23
CA LYS A 184 -2.85 16.93 8.70
C LYS A 184 -2.29 15.65 9.32
N LEU A 185 -2.65 14.49 8.77
CA LEU A 185 -2.15 13.20 9.24
C LEU A 185 -0.63 13.11 9.10
N LEU A 186 -0.07 13.51 7.95
CA LEU A 186 1.38 13.53 7.77
C LEU A 186 2.08 14.45 8.78
N CYS A 187 1.58 15.67 9.00
CA CYS A 187 2.15 16.57 10.00
C CYS A 187 2.13 15.96 11.41
N LEU A 188 1.06 15.27 11.80
CA LEU A 188 0.97 14.58 13.09
C LEU A 188 2.02 13.46 13.22
N CYS A 189 2.19 12.67 12.16
CA CYS A 189 3.16 11.58 12.13
C CYS A 189 4.63 12.05 12.00
N CYS A 190 4.88 13.33 11.73
CA CYS A 190 6.21 13.94 11.78
C CYS A 190 6.59 14.51 13.16
N GLY A 191 5.69 14.47 14.15
CA GLY A 191 5.96 15.05 15.46
C GLY A 191 7.16 14.40 16.16
N GLU A 192 7.88 15.18 16.96
CA GLU A 192 9.09 14.72 17.68
C GLU A 192 8.86 13.45 18.50
N GLU A 193 7.68 13.35 19.13
CA GLU A 193 7.25 12.22 19.98
C GLU A 193 6.99 10.91 19.22
N GLN A 194 6.98 10.94 17.88
CA GLN A 194 6.69 9.75 17.08
C GLN A 194 7.88 8.78 17.07
N PRO A 195 7.63 7.45 17.02
CA PRO A 195 8.70 6.48 16.83
C PRO A 195 9.47 6.75 15.53
N ALA A 196 10.79 6.51 15.54
CA ALA A 196 11.65 6.69 14.37
C ALA A 196 11.10 5.97 13.13
N GLN A 197 10.56 4.76 13.28
CA GLN A 197 9.97 4.01 12.18
C GLN A 197 8.79 4.74 11.53
N VAL A 198 7.93 5.40 12.32
CA VAL A 198 6.81 6.21 11.81
C VAL A 198 7.35 7.43 11.05
N LYS A 199 8.38 8.10 11.58
CA LYS A 199 9.03 9.22 10.92
C LYS A 199 9.66 8.83 9.58
N ILE A 200 10.36 7.69 9.50
CA ILE A 200 10.92 7.14 8.26
C ILE A 200 9.83 6.88 7.22
N ILE A 201 8.69 6.30 7.63
CA ILE A 201 7.55 6.06 6.74
C ILE A 201 7.06 7.38 6.13
N VAL A 202 6.85 8.39 6.98
CA VAL A 202 6.35 9.69 6.52
C VAL A 202 7.37 10.41 5.64
N ALA A 203 8.66 10.34 5.97
CA ALA A 203 9.73 10.86 5.13
C ALA A 203 9.63 10.29 3.71
N LYS A 204 9.56 8.96 3.58
CA LYS A 204 9.43 8.28 2.28
C LYS A 204 8.16 8.68 1.52
N VAL A 205 7.04 8.83 2.22
CA VAL A 205 5.78 9.31 1.63
C VAL A 205 5.91 10.75 1.12
N LEU A 206 6.48 11.64 1.93
CA LEU A 206 6.70 13.04 1.55
C LEU A 206 7.60 13.14 0.32
N VAL A 207 8.72 12.41 0.30
CA VAL A 207 9.64 12.32 -0.84
C VAL A 207 8.91 11.88 -2.11
N THR A 208 8.14 10.79 -2.02
CA THR A 208 7.42 10.21 -3.17
C THR A 208 6.37 11.18 -3.73
N CYS A 209 5.71 11.95 -2.86
CA CYS A 209 4.66 12.88 -3.25
C CYS A 209 5.15 14.30 -3.55
N ALA A 210 6.43 14.60 -3.32
CA ALA A 210 6.91 15.98 -3.28
C ALA A 210 6.69 16.72 -4.60
N SER A 211 6.94 16.07 -5.74
CA SER A 211 6.78 16.67 -7.07
C SER A 211 5.32 17.04 -7.37
N ALA A 212 4.39 16.13 -7.09
CA ALA A 212 2.97 16.31 -7.40
C ALA A 212 2.25 17.24 -6.41
N LEU A 213 2.64 17.25 -5.14
CA LEU A 213 1.87 17.92 -4.08
C LEU A 213 2.57 19.13 -3.46
N MET A 214 3.89 19.08 -3.26
CA MET A 214 4.64 20.11 -2.52
C MET A 214 5.37 21.10 -3.42
N MET A 215 5.87 20.64 -4.57
CA MET A 215 6.62 21.42 -5.56
C MET A 215 5.76 21.79 -6.78
N SER A 216 4.52 21.32 -6.84
CA SER A 216 3.62 21.63 -7.94
C SER A 216 3.31 23.13 -7.96
N PRO A 217 3.44 23.80 -9.12
CA PRO A 217 3.14 25.23 -9.24
C PRO A 217 1.65 25.53 -8.99
N CYS A 218 0.79 24.52 -9.14
CA CYS A 218 -0.64 24.63 -8.88
C CYS A 218 -0.98 24.59 -7.38
N LEU A 219 -0.03 24.20 -6.51
CA LEU A 219 -0.19 24.09 -5.06
C LEU A 219 -1.53 23.43 -4.67
N PRO A 220 -1.75 22.15 -5.01
CA PRO A 220 -3.06 21.50 -4.82
C PRO A 220 -3.53 21.49 -3.35
N LEU A 221 -2.58 21.43 -2.41
CA LEU A 221 -2.84 21.51 -0.97
C LEU A 221 -3.22 22.92 -0.47
N GLY A 222 -2.99 23.95 -1.29
CA GLY A 222 -2.96 25.35 -0.88
C GLY A 222 -1.69 25.72 -0.11
N LEU A 223 -1.41 27.03 -0.03
CA LEU A 223 -0.18 27.54 0.58
C LEU A 223 0.02 27.10 2.06
N PRO A 224 -0.98 27.21 2.96
CA PRO A 224 -0.76 26.90 4.37
C PRO A 224 -0.40 25.43 4.62
N ALA A 225 -1.10 24.50 3.97
CA ALA A 225 -0.83 23.08 4.10
C ALA A 225 0.50 22.70 3.44
N THR A 226 0.80 23.26 2.26
CA THR A 226 2.09 23.05 1.59
C THR A 226 3.26 23.49 2.47
N VAL A 227 3.19 24.70 3.04
CA VAL A 227 4.23 25.20 3.96
C VAL A 227 4.32 24.34 5.22
N SER A 228 3.21 23.81 5.72
CA SER A 228 3.23 22.92 6.90
C SER A 228 3.96 21.61 6.60
N LEU A 229 3.73 20.99 5.44
CA LEU A 229 4.48 19.79 5.03
C LEU A 229 5.96 20.08 4.82
N TRP A 230 6.31 21.25 4.26
CA TRP A 230 7.71 21.67 4.15
C TRP A 230 8.38 21.79 5.51
N ARG A 231 7.71 22.41 6.50
CA ARG A 231 8.23 22.46 7.87
C ARG A 231 8.44 21.06 8.45
N SER A 232 7.49 20.15 8.24
CA SER A 232 7.61 18.76 8.67
C SER A 232 8.81 18.07 8.02
N LEU A 233 9.01 18.22 6.70
CA LEU A 233 10.17 17.66 6.01
C LEU A 233 11.49 18.24 6.55
N PHE A 234 11.55 19.55 6.80
CA PHE A 234 12.74 20.17 7.40
C PHE A 234 13.00 19.73 8.84
N ALA A 235 11.95 19.41 9.61
CA ALA A 235 12.11 18.82 10.93
C ALA A 235 12.73 17.41 10.82
N LEU A 236 12.21 16.57 9.90
CA LEU A 236 12.76 15.23 9.65
C LEU A 236 14.22 15.25 9.17
N LEU A 237 14.62 16.24 8.36
CA LEU A 237 16.01 16.45 7.95
C LEU A 237 16.96 16.81 9.10
N GLN A 238 16.40 17.29 10.21
CA GLN A 238 17.11 17.67 11.42
C GLN A 238 16.85 16.69 12.58
N ASP A 239 16.20 15.55 12.31
CA ASP A 239 15.88 14.55 13.33
C ASP A 239 17.17 13.97 13.93
N GLU A 240 17.14 13.55 15.19
CA GLU A 240 18.29 12.95 15.87
C GLU A 240 18.66 11.58 15.27
N ASP A 241 17.67 10.84 14.75
CA ASP A 241 17.88 9.54 14.14
C ASP A 241 18.45 9.68 12.72
N GLN A 242 19.57 8.99 12.46
CA GLN A 242 20.22 9.03 11.16
C GLN A 242 19.35 8.45 10.04
N GLU A 243 18.63 7.35 10.29
CA GLU A 243 17.80 6.71 9.26
C GLU A 243 16.63 7.61 8.85
N VAL A 244 16.11 8.41 9.79
CA VAL A 244 15.07 9.42 9.50
C VAL A 244 15.63 10.50 8.58
N ARG A 245 16.81 11.05 8.90
CA ARG A 245 17.47 12.07 8.07
C ARG A 245 17.79 11.54 6.68
N ASP A 246 18.34 10.33 6.58
CA ASP A 246 18.69 9.69 5.32
C ASP A 246 17.44 9.53 4.45
N ALA A 247 16.36 8.98 5.01
CA ALA A 247 15.08 8.83 4.29
C ALA A 247 14.46 10.16 3.86
N ALA A 248 14.61 11.24 4.64
CA ALA A 248 14.13 12.57 4.27
C ALA A 248 15.01 13.24 3.20
N SER A 249 16.31 12.97 3.20
CA SER A 249 17.28 13.55 2.26
C SER A 249 17.06 13.09 0.81
N ASP A 250 16.43 11.93 0.61
CA ASP A 250 16.01 11.41 -0.70
C ASP A 250 15.06 12.38 -1.45
N PHE A 251 14.47 13.36 -0.75
CA PHE A 251 13.71 14.45 -1.39
C PHE A 251 14.54 15.18 -2.45
N THR A 252 15.85 15.29 -2.27
CA THR A 252 16.76 15.94 -3.23
C THR A 252 16.71 15.29 -4.62
N CYS A 253 16.44 13.98 -4.69
CA CYS A 253 16.25 13.26 -5.95
C CYS A 253 14.96 13.66 -6.69
N ALA A 254 13.98 14.22 -5.97
CA ALA A 254 12.71 14.67 -6.52
C ALA A 254 12.75 16.13 -7.02
N VAL A 255 13.82 16.88 -6.71
CA VAL A 255 13.98 18.27 -7.15
C VAL A 255 14.20 18.31 -8.67
N PRO A 256 13.39 19.06 -9.43
CA PRO A 256 13.56 19.16 -10.88
C PRO A 256 14.98 19.62 -11.28
N ALA A 257 15.60 18.93 -12.23
CA ALA A 257 16.98 19.20 -12.65
C ALA A 257 17.23 20.65 -13.12
N HIS A 258 16.20 21.33 -13.63
CA HIS A 258 16.30 22.74 -14.05
C HIS A 258 16.46 23.73 -12.88
N LEU A 259 16.12 23.32 -11.65
CA LEU A 259 16.39 24.10 -10.43
C LEU A 259 17.79 23.83 -9.86
N ILE A 260 18.36 22.67 -10.19
CA ILE A 260 19.72 22.26 -9.78
C ILE A 260 20.77 22.83 -10.75
N SER A 261 20.41 23.03 -12.02
CA SER A 261 21.30 23.48 -13.09
C SER A 261 21.33 25.00 -13.24
N THR A 262 21.87 25.71 -12.26
CA THR A 262 22.28 27.12 -12.39
C THR A 262 23.81 27.30 -12.39
N GLU A 263 24.55 26.30 -12.85
CA GLU A 263 25.97 26.47 -13.22
C GLU A 263 26.10 26.49 -14.74
N GLY A 264 26.30 27.68 -15.32
CA GLY A 264 26.73 27.79 -16.73
C GLY A 264 26.17 28.93 -17.59
N ARG A 265 25.34 29.86 -17.08
CA ARG A 265 25.06 31.11 -17.81
C ARG A 265 25.93 32.26 -17.30
N GLY A 266 27.24 32.03 -17.42
CA GLY A 266 28.23 33.11 -17.38
C GLY A 266 28.05 33.98 -18.62
N MET A 267 27.75 35.26 -18.35
CA MET A 267 28.19 36.46 -19.06
C MET A 267 28.62 36.31 -20.53
N SER A 268 27.86 36.94 -21.42
CA SER A 268 28.39 37.61 -22.61
C SER A 268 27.80 39.01 -22.66
#